data_AF-A0A3S0E2V2-F1
#
_entry.id   AF-A0A3S0E2V2-F1
#
_cell.length_a   1.000
_cell.length_b   1.000
_cell.length_c   1.000
_cell.angle_alpha   90.00
_cell.angle_beta   90.00
_cell.angle_gamma   90.00
#
_symmetry.space_group_name_H-M   'P 1'
#
loop_
_entity.id
_entity.type
_entity.pdbx_description
1 polymer ?
#
loop_
_entity_poly.entity_id
_entity_poly.type
_entity_poly.pdbx_seq_one_letter_code
_entity_poly.pdbx_strand_id
1 'polypeptide(L)'
;MIKKKIIISFFILLLGFVYINFFSSFVFPWQKDNIIQTTLNWGGLAEFPEKIENLSIEKDGNLFSRTFLIEFNANQIEIQNWIIKSKRLKSNMPEVHDEIKTYKIYPGENGSFGGKVSIDKGKVIICMSWS
;
A
#
# COMPACT_ATOMS: atom_id res chain seq x y z
N MET A 1 -41.51 -26.29 -5.20
CA MET A 1 -40.80 -25.67 -4.05
C MET A 1 -39.28 -25.80 -4.11
N ILE A 2 -38.72 -26.98 -4.42
CA ILE A 2 -37.27 -27.23 -4.43
C ILE A 2 -36.50 -26.31 -5.40
N LYS A 3 -36.98 -26.11 -6.64
CA LYS A 3 -36.36 -25.21 -7.61
C LYS A 3 -36.24 -23.75 -7.11
N LYS A 4 -37.25 -23.25 -6.39
CA LYS A 4 -37.21 -21.90 -5.79
C LYS A 4 -36.16 -21.81 -4.68
N LYS A 5 -36.02 -22.84 -3.83
CA LYS A 5 -34.98 -22.89 -2.79
C LYS A 5 -33.57 -22.90 -3.37
N ILE A 6 -33.35 -23.63 -4.46
CA ILE A 6 -32.05 -23.66 -5.16
C ILE A 6 -31.70 -22.29 -5.74
N ILE A 7 -32.64 -21.62 -6.40
CA ILE A 7 -32.42 -20.28 -6.96
C ILE A 7 -32.08 -19.27 -5.85
N ILE A 8 -32.80 -19.30 -4.73
CA ILE A 8 -32.54 -18.42 -3.58
C ILE A 8 -31.14 -18.70 -3.00
N SER A 9 -30.76 -19.97 -2.84
CA SER A 9 -29.43 -20.34 -2.33
C SER A 9 -28.32 -19.87 -3.26
N PHE A 10 -28.49 -20.02 -4.57
CA PHE A 10 -27.52 -19.53 -5.56
C PHE A 10 -27.40 -18.01 -5.52
N PHE A 11 -28.52 -17.30 -5.38
CA PHE A 11 -28.54 -15.85 -5.27
C PHE A 11 -27.81 -15.35 -4.01
N ILE A 12 -27.99 -16.01 -2.87
CA ILE A 12 -27.26 -15.70 -1.62
C ILE A 12 -25.75 -15.93 -1.80
N LEU A 13 -25.36 -17.04 -2.45
CA LEU A 13 -23.95 -17.32 -2.77
C LEU A 13 -23.34 -16.25 -3.68
N LEU A 14 -24.08 -15.83 -4.71
CA LEU A 14 -23.66 -14.76 -5.62
C LEU A 14 -23.47 -13.44 -4.86
N LEU A 15 -24.42 -13.06 -4.01
CA LEU A 15 -24.32 -11.85 -3.18
C LEU A 15 -23.11 -11.92 -2.23
N GLY A 16 -22.87 -13.07 -1.60
CA GLY A 16 -21.70 -13.28 -0.77
C GLY A 16 -20.38 -13.14 -1.54
N PHE A 17 -20.32 -13.70 -2.75
CA PHE A 17 -19.14 -13.58 -3.60
C PHE A 17 -18.87 -12.13 -4.04
N VAL A 18 -19.91 -11.41 -4.47
CA VAL A 18 -19.78 -9.99 -4.84
C VAL A 18 -19.34 -9.15 -3.64
N TYR A 19 -19.91 -9.40 -2.46
CA TYR A 19 -19.54 -8.71 -1.22
C TYR A 19 -18.05 -8.91 -0.89
N ILE A 20 -17.56 -10.16 -0.89
CA ILE A 20 -16.16 -10.46 -0.58
C ILE A 20 -15.21 -9.74 -1.55
N ASN A 21 -15.53 -9.76 -2.85
CA ASN A 21 -14.70 -9.09 -3.86
C ASN A 21 -14.70 -7.56 -3.68
N PHE A 22 -15.85 -6.95 -3.39
CA PHE A 22 -15.95 -5.50 -3.22
C PHE A 22 -15.20 -4.98 -1.99
N PHE A 23 -15.30 -5.69 -0.86
CA PHE A 23 -14.58 -5.31 0.37
C PHE A 23 -13.13 -5.83 0.41
N SER A 24 -12.66 -6.49 -0.65
CA SER A 24 -11.30 -7.03 -0.71
C SER A 24 -10.22 -5.95 -0.82
N SER A 25 -10.53 -4.75 -1.29
CA SER A 25 -9.55 -3.63 -1.35
C SER A 25 -9.70 -2.63 -0.20
N PHE A 26 -10.80 -2.70 0.55
CA PHE A 26 -11.08 -1.77 1.65
C PHE A 26 -10.23 -2.09 2.88
N VAL A 27 -9.58 -1.07 3.43
CA VAL A 27 -8.77 -1.19 4.65
C VAL A 27 -9.59 -0.72 5.86
N PHE A 28 -9.88 -1.66 6.75
CA PHE A 28 -10.62 -1.34 7.97
C PHE A 28 -9.76 -0.53 8.96
N PRO A 29 -10.36 0.34 9.80
CA PRO A 29 -9.62 1.19 10.72
C PRO A 29 -8.62 0.45 11.63
N TRP A 30 -9.00 -0.71 12.15
CA TRP A 30 -8.14 -1.53 13.04
C TRP A 30 -6.97 -2.22 12.33
N GLN A 31 -6.93 -2.21 10.99
CA GLN A 31 -5.83 -2.78 10.20
C GLN A 31 -4.80 -1.74 9.80
N LYS A 32 -5.13 -0.44 9.89
CA LYS A 32 -4.30 0.65 9.38
C LYS A 32 -2.89 0.63 9.94
N ASP A 33 -2.75 0.57 11.26
CA ASP A 33 -1.43 0.62 11.93
C ASP A 33 -0.56 -0.57 11.53
N ASN A 34 -1.15 -1.76 11.43
CA ASN A 34 -0.44 -2.96 11.01
C ASN A 34 0.04 -2.85 9.56
N ILE A 35 -0.80 -2.34 8.65
CA ILE A 35 -0.44 -2.15 7.24
C ILE A 35 0.66 -1.11 7.11
N ILE A 36 0.57 0.02 7.83
CA ILE A 36 1.61 1.06 7.85
C ILE A 36 2.93 0.44 8.30
N GLN A 37 2.96 -0.18 9.48
CA GLN A 37 4.18 -0.79 10.01
C GLN A 37 4.75 -1.85 9.06
N THR A 38 3.89 -2.70 8.49
CA THR A 38 4.32 -3.74 7.55
C THR A 38 4.93 -3.13 6.29
N THR A 39 4.28 -2.11 5.71
CA THR A 39 4.74 -1.41 4.51
C THR A 39 6.08 -0.72 4.74
N LEU A 40 6.21 -0.01 5.86
CA LEU A 40 7.45 0.66 6.25
C LEU A 40 8.58 -0.35 6.46
N ASN A 41 8.29 -1.45 7.17
CA ASN A 41 9.24 -2.51 7.42
C ASN A 41 9.70 -3.17 6.12
N TRP A 42 8.79 -3.57 5.23
CA TRP A 42 9.11 -4.15 3.92
C TRP A 42 9.94 -3.19 3.06
N GLY A 43 9.60 -1.91 3.07
CA GLY A 43 10.31 -0.90 2.31
C GLY A 43 11.63 -0.46 2.93
N GLY A 44 11.97 -0.87 4.16
CA GLY A 44 13.10 -0.31 4.90
C GLY A 44 13.01 1.21 5.02
N LEU A 45 11.79 1.70 5.26
CA LEU A 45 11.43 3.11 5.35
C LEU A 45 11.41 3.54 6.82
N ALA A 46 11.71 4.82 7.06
CA ALA A 46 11.52 5.41 8.38
C ALA A 46 10.03 5.62 8.67
N GLU A 47 9.68 5.84 9.93
CA GLU A 47 8.35 6.31 10.34
C GLU A 47 7.94 7.56 9.55
N PHE A 48 6.63 7.72 9.34
CA PHE A 48 6.11 8.87 8.60
C PHE A 48 6.53 10.20 9.24
N PRO A 49 6.63 11.27 8.44
CA PRO A 49 6.78 12.61 8.98
C PRO A 49 5.71 12.95 10.03
N GLU A 50 6.03 13.84 10.97
CA GLU A 50 5.09 14.24 12.03
C GLU A 50 3.81 14.89 11.47
N LYS A 51 3.92 15.61 10.36
CA LYS A 51 2.79 16.28 9.71
C LYS A 51 2.54 15.64 8.34
N ILE A 52 1.62 14.69 8.32
CA ILE A 52 1.07 14.15 7.09
C ILE A 52 -0.39 14.54 6.93
N GLU A 53 -0.78 14.79 5.70
CA GLU A 53 -2.16 15.09 5.30
C GLU A 53 -2.65 14.06 4.29
N ASN A 54 -3.98 13.90 4.19
CA ASN A 54 -4.63 13.06 3.18
C ASN A 54 -4.10 11.61 3.13
N LEU A 55 -3.83 11.00 4.29
CA LEU A 55 -3.37 9.61 4.38
C LEU A 55 -4.44 8.65 3.81
N SER A 56 -4.13 8.01 2.69
CA SER A 56 -4.89 6.92 2.09
C SER A 56 -4.12 5.61 2.19
N ILE A 57 -4.83 4.52 2.43
CA ILE A 57 -4.26 3.18 2.54
C ILE A 57 -5.18 2.23 1.80
N GLU A 58 -4.62 1.54 0.83
CA GLU A 58 -5.31 0.53 0.03
C GLU A 58 -4.53 -0.78 0.08
N LYS A 59 -5.27 -1.88 -0.08
CA LYS A 59 -4.71 -3.22 -0.24
C LYS A 59 -5.11 -3.77 -1.60
N ASP A 60 -4.16 -4.41 -2.25
CA ASP A 60 -4.37 -5.11 -3.50
C ASP A 60 -3.68 -6.48 -3.45
N GLY A 61 -4.01 -7.34 -4.41
CA GLY A 61 -3.47 -8.69 -4.52
C GLY A 61 -4.53 -9.77 -4.33
N ASN A 62 -4.05 -11.01 -4.24
CA ASN A 62 -4.88 -12.20 -4.17
C ASN A 62 -4.49 -13.06 -2.93
N LEU A 63 -4.87 -14.33 -2.91
CA LEU A 63 -4.55 -15.23 -1.79
C LEU A 63 -3.04 -15.48 -1.62
N PHE A 64 -2.24 -15.25 -2.67
CA PHE A 64 -0.79 -15.52 -2.70
C PHE A 64 0.07 -14.26 -2.74
N SER A 65 -0.48 -13.16 -3.25
CA SER A 65 0.21 -11.88 -3.35
C SER A 65 -0.46 -10.82 -2.49
N ARG A 66 0.32 -10.01 -1.80
CA ARG A 66 -0.19 -8.87 -1.02
C ARG A 66 0.57 -7.63 -1.41
N THR A 67 -0.17 -6.60 -1.81
CA THR A 67 0.37 -5.28 -2.10
C THR A 67 -0.31 -4.27 -1.20
N PHE A 68 0.48 -3.41 -0.57
CA PHE A 68 -0.02 -2.26 0.16
C PHE A 68 0.36 -0.99 -0.59
N LEU A 69 -0.66 -0.15 -0.82
CA LEU A 69 -0.50 1.18 -1.39
C LEU A 69 -0.81 2.19 -0.28
N ILE A 70 0.18 3.02 0.06
CA ILE A 70 0.00 4.11 1.02
C ILE A 70 0.28 5.42 0.30
N GLU A 71 -0.66 6.35 0.39
CA GLU A 71 -0.50 7.70 -0.13
C GLU A 71 -0.62 8.72 0.99
N PHE A 72 0.25 9.73 1.01
CA PHE A 72 0.12 10.86 1.92
C PHE A 72 0.74 12.11 1.31
N ASN A 73 0.36 13.26 1.84
CA ASN A 73 0.96 14.54 1.53
C ASN A 73 1.82 15.01 2.70
N ALA A 74 2.98 15.59 2.40
CA ALA A 74 3.82 16.26 3.38
C ALA A 74 4.59 17.40 2.70
N ASN A 75 5.16 18.31 3.50
CA ASN A 75 5.97 19.38 2.94
C ASN A 75 7.32 18.85 2.42
N GLN A 76 7.96 19.60 1.53
CA GLN A 76 9.20 19.16 0.89
C GLN A 76 10.31 18.85 1.90
N ILE A 77 10.43 19.64 2.97
CA ILE A 77 11.48 19.50 3.98
C ILE A 77 11.28 18.19 4.76
N GLU A 78 10.05 17.90 5.14
CA GLU A 78 9.66 16.66 5.82
C GLU A 78 9.92 15.43 4.95
N ILE A 79 9.57 15.50 3.66
CA ILE A 79 9.85 14.42 2.71
C ILE A 79 11.35 14.20 2.57
N GLN A 80 12.16 15.26 2.45
CA GLN A 80 13.62 15.10 2.36
C GLN A 80 14.21 14.48 3.63
N ASN A 81 13.78 14.94 4.80
CA ASN A 81 14.20 14.36 6.08
C ASN A 81 13.81 12.88 6.20
N TRP A 82 12.61 12.53 5.75
CA TRP A 82 12.13 11.15 5.73
C TRP A 82 12.94 10.26 4.78
N ILE A 83 13.30 10.75 3.58
CA ILE A 83 14.17 10.05 2.63
C ILE A 83 15.54 9.74 3.27
N ILE A 84 16.17 10.72 3.92
CA ILE A 84 17.50 10.56 4.52
C ILE A 84 17.48 9.58 5.70
N LYS A 85 16.39 9.55 6.47
CA LYS A 85 16.18 8.60 7.57
C LYS A 85 15.85 7.18 7.07
N SER A 86 15.25 7.06 5.89
CA SER A 86 14.84 5.78 5.31
C SER A 86 16.03 5.00 4.76
N LYS A 87 16.32 3.82 5.34
CA LYS A 87 17.47 2.97 5.00
C LYS A 87 17.56 2.69 3.49
N ARG A 88 16.43 2.37 2.84
CA ARG A 88 16.37 2.01 1.42
C ARG A 88 16.20 3.18 0.46
N LEU A 89 16.00 4.40 0.95
CA LEU A 89 15.89 5.60 0.12
C LEU A 89 17.15 6.47 0.15
N LYS A 90 17.80 6.60 1.31
CA LYS A 90 18.92 7.55 1.52
C LYS A 90 20.11 7.40 0.57
N SER A 91 20.35 6.19 0.06
CA SER A 91 21.45 5.88 -0.86
C SER A 91 20.95 5.36 -2.21
N ASN A 92 19.65 5.50 -2.47
CA ASN A 92 19.01 5.02 -3.67
C ASN A 92 18.80 6.19 -4.64
N MET A 93 19.28 6.04 -5.87
CA MET A 93 19.08 7.05 -6.91
C MET A 93 17.69 6.86 -7.52
N PRO A 94 16.79 7.86 -7.41
CA PRO A 94 15.47 7.75 -8.01
C PRO A 94 15.57 7.81 -9.53
N GLU A 95 14.71 7.06 -10.20
CA GLU A 95 14.38 7.29 -11.61
C GLU A 95 13.50 8.53 -11.69
N VAL A 96 13.91 9.51 -12.49
CA VAL A 96 13.19 10.79 -12.64
C VAL A 96 12.51 10.81 -13.99
N HIS A 97 11.18 10.89 -13.97
CA HIS A 97 10.36 11.11 -15.14
C HIS A 97 9.50 12.36 -14.88
N ASP A 98 9.70 13.40 -15.67
CA ASP A 98 9.14 14.73 -15.45
C ASP A 98 9.48 15.27 -14.04
N GLU A 99 8.47 15.51 -13.22
CA GLU A 99 8.60 15.99 -11.83
C GLU A 99 8.51 14.86 -10.79
N ILE A 100 8.32 13.61 -11.24
CA ILE A 100 8.11 12.45 -10.38
C ILE A 100 9.43 11.72 -10.14
N LYS A 101 9.82 11.61 -8.88
CA LYS A 101 10.97 10.83 -8.43
C LYS A 101 10.51 9.46 -7.95
N THR A 102 10.92 8.39 -8.63
CA THR A 102 10.56 7.02 -8.26
C THR A 102 11.78 6.25 -7.78
N TYR A 103 11.77 5.86 -6.51
CA TYR A 103 12.77 5.02 -5.87
C TYR A 103 12.33 3.57 -5.97
N LYS A 104 13.07 2.74 -6.70
CA LYS A 104 12.83 1.29 -6.75
C LYS A 104 13.44 0.63 -5.53
N ILE A 105 12.67 -0.18 -4.81
CA ILE A 105 13.13 -0.92 -3.64
C ILE A 105 13.15 -2.40 -4.04
N TYR A 106 14.34 -2.91 -4.33
CA TYR A 106 14.56 -4.33 -4.61
C TYR A 106 15.96 -4.78 -4.15
N PRO A 107 16.10 -5.95 -3.49
CA PRO A 107 15.02 -6.69 -2.85
C PRO A 107 14.40 -5.88 -1.70
N GLY A 108 13.17 -6.20 -1.32
CA GLY A 108 12.58 -5.67 -0.09
C GLY A 108 13.28 -6.17 1.18
N GLU A 109 12.91 -5.62 2.32
CA GLU A 109 13.33 -6.11 3.64
C GLU A 109 12.36 -7.18 4.15
N ASN A 110 12.78 -7.96 5.15
CA ASN A 110 11.95 -8.97 5.83
C ASN A 110 11.26 -9.97 4.90
N GLY A 111 11.96 -10.39 3.84
CA GLY A 111 11.45 -11.37 2.86
C GLY A 111 10.36 -10.83 1.94
N SER A 112 10.12 -9.52 1.91
CA SER A 112 9.26 -8.90 0.90
C SER A 112 9.93 -8.88 -0.46
N PHE A 113 9.10 -8.97 -1.51
CA PHE A 113 9.58 -8.86 -2.89
C PHE A 113 10.22 -7.49 -3.13
N GLY A 114 9.64 -6.46 -2.52
CA GLY A 114 10.04 -5.07 -2.69
C GLY A 114 8.91 -4.25 -3.30
N GLY A 115 9.26 -3.16 -3.97
CA GLY A 115 8.28 -2.24 -4.51
C GLY A 115 8.90 -0.92 -4.94
N LYS A 116 8.17 0.17 -4.75
CA LYS A 116 8.62 1.50 -5.11
C LYS A 116 8.03 2.59 -4.22
N VAL A 117 8.76 3.69 -4.11
CA VAL A 117 8.27 4.95 -3.55
C VAL A 117 8.31 6.01 -4.63
N SER A 118 7.17 6.58 -4.98
CA SER A 118 7.06 7.69 -5.93
C SER A 118 6.76 8.98 -5.20
N ILE A 119 7.46 10.04 -5.55
CA ILE A 119 7.34 11.36 -4.92
C ILE A 119 7.11 12.40 -6.01
N ASP A 120 6.02 13.13 -5.90
CA ASP A 120 5.65 14.23 -6.78
C ASP A 120 5.33 15.47 -5.93
N LYS A 121 6.26 16.43 -5.91
CA LYS A 121 6.20 17.64 -5.07
C LYS A 121 5.96 17.27 -3.60
N GLY A 122 4.72 17.40 -3.13
CA GLY A 122 4.31 17.08 -1.76
C GLY A 122 3.59 15.74 -1.60
N LYS A 123 3.28 15.02 -2.69
CA LYS A 123 2.58 13.73 -2.65
C LYS A 123 3.59 12.58 -2.64
N VAL A 124 3.45 11.67 -1.70
CA VAL A 124 4.23 10.44 -1.59
C VAL A 124 3.31 9.25 -1.79
N ILE A 125 3.73 8.33 -2.66
CA ILE A 125 3.03 7.07 -2.93
C ILE A 125 4.01 5.93 -2.65
N ILE A 126 3.70 5.10 -1.68
CA ILE A 126 4.46 3.91 -1.30
C ILE A 126 3.69 2.70 -1.79
N CYS A 127 4.35 1.86 -2.59
CA CYS A 127 3.78 0.61 -3.09
C CYS A 127 4.73 -0.52 -2.73
N MET A 128 4.35 -1.39 -1.81
CA MET A 128 5.17 -2.52 -1.38
C MET A 128 4.42 -3.84 -1.52
N SER A 129 5.12 -4.86 -2.00
CA SER A 129 4.53 -6.17 -2.29
C SER A 129 5.27 -7.33 -1.63
N TRP A 130 4.51 -8.35 -1.30
CA TRP A 130 4.95 -9.66 -0.83
C TRP A 130 4.28 -10.76 -1.66
N SER A 131 5.01 -11.84 -1.93
CA SER A 131 4.55 -13.03 -2.64
C SER A 131 5.16 -14.29 -2.02
#